data_AF-A0A1M7UY26-F1
#
_entry.id   AF-A0A1M7UY26-F1
#
_cell.length_a   1.000
_cell.length_b   1.000
_cell.length_c   1.000
_cell.angle_alpha   90.00
_cell.angle_beta   90.00
_cell.angle_gamma   90.00
#
_symmetry.space_group_name_H-M   'P 1'
#
loop_
_entity.id
_entity.type
_entity.pdbx_description
1 polymer ?
#
loop_
_entity_poly.entity_id
_entity_poly.type
_entity_poly.pdbx_seq_one_letter_code
_entity_poly.pdbx_strand_id
1 'polypeptide(L)'
;MEISVLARQALVYGHIIAFALALATILKEDARFLRAKRIDSASLLESAKLVKLLLLALWATGIPMVLMDVGTDVSLLLSKPKLIAKLIVVAILTLNGILLHLVAFPMLAQKPKNAARAATIAAMLGAISVASWLCASLLGASRIVAPYFSLYDFVSAYLLVLAMALAIAILIVRGRLERLLKSSYNETSTSAGQGYNLSVAILEAEIARLALSDIQRRLRTKRVAQQFPGLARETSSTPRQRTAGALSGGAARWRV
;
A
#
# COMPACT_ATOMS: atom_id res chain seq x y z
N MET A 1 -11.89 -47.21 10.75
CA MET A 1 -12.93 -46.37 11.39
C MET A 1 -12.32 -45.34 12.34
N GLU A 2 -11.38 -45.70 13.21
CA GLU A 2 -10.67 -44.77 14.12
C GLU A 2 -10.00 -43.58 13.39
N ILE A 3 -9.25 -43.84 12.31
CA ILE A 3 -8.48 -42.81 11.58
C ILE A 3 -9.40 -41.74 10.96
N SER A 4 -10.59 -42.12 10.48
CA SER A 4 -11.52 -41.16 9.87
C SER A 4 -12.20 -40.26 10.90
N VAL A 5 -12.41 -40.76 12.12
CA VAL A 5 -12.95 -39.96 13.23
C VAL A 5 -11.91 -38.95 13.71
N LEU A 6 -10.66 -39.39 13.91
CA LEU A 6 -9.55 -38.51 14.28
C LEU A 6 -9.29 -37.44 13.22
N ALA A 7 -9.28 -37.80 11.94
CA ALA A 7 -9.10 -36.85 10.84
C ALA A 7 -10.22 -35.81 10.79
N ARG A 8 -11.48 -36.24 10.94
CA ARG A 8 -12.64 -35.32 11.01
C ARG A 8 -12.53 -34.36 12.18
N GLN A 9 -12.17 -34.86 13.37
CA GLN A 9 -12.03 -34.03 14.55
C GLN A 9 -10.88 -33.01 14.40
N ALA A 10 -9.74 -33.44 13.83
CA ALA A 10 -8.61 -32.56 13.54
C ALA A 10 -8.98 -31.46 12.54
N LEU A 11 -9.73 -31.79 11.48
CA LEU A 11 -10.23 -30.81 10.50
C LEU A 11 -11.15 -29.78 11.16
N VAL A 12 -12.08 -30.21 12.01
CA VAL A 12 -12.99 -29.31 12.72
C VAL A 12 -12.21 -28.37 13.64
N TYR A 13 -11.30 -28.89 14.47
CA TYR A 13 -10.49 -28.05 15.36
C TYR A 13 -9.60 -27.09 14.57
N GLY A 14 -8.91 -27.57 13.54
CA GLY A 14 -8.07 -26.74 12.67
C GLY A 14 -8.87 -25.62 12.01
N HIS A 15 -10.08 -25.92 11.52
CA HIS A 15 -10.97 -24.93 10.92
C HIS A 15 -11.41 -23.86 11.92
N ILE A 16 -11.76 -24.25 13.15
CA ILE A 16 -12.17 -23.30 14.21
C ILE A 16 -11.00 -22.41 14.62
N ILE A 17 -9.80 -22.97 14.78
CA ILE A 17 -8.59 -22.20 15.11
C ILE A 17 -8.27 -21.20 13.99
N ALA A 18 -8.27 -21.65 12.74
CA ALA A 18 -8.04 -20.78 11.57
C ALA A 18 -9.08 -19.65 11.51
N PHE A 19 -10.35 -19.98 11.75
CA PHE A 19 -11.44 -19.00 11.81
C PHE A 19 -11.22 -17.97 12.93
N ALA A 20 -10.89 -18.42 14.14
CA ALA A 20 -10.69 -17.55 15.30
C ALA A 20 -9.50 -16.61 15.10
N LEU A 21 -8.37 -17.12 14.58
CA LEU A 21 -7.20 -16.30 14.24
C LEU A 21 -7.53 -15.26 13.18
N ALA A 22 -8.34 -15.63 12.18
CA ALA A 22 -8.69 -14.71 11.11
C ALA A 22 -9.61 -13.60 11.59
N LEU A 23 -10.64 -13.95 12.35
CA LEU A 23 -11.54 -12.98 12.96
C LEU A 23 -10.78 -12.03 13.90
N ALA A 24 -9.89 -12.56 14.74
CA ALA A 24 -9.07 -11.73 15.64
C ALA A 24 -8.13 -10.79 14.87
N THR A 25 -7.54 -11.25 13.76
CA THR A 25 -6.65 -10.43 12.93
C THR A 25 -7.43 -9.27 12.31
N ILE A 26 -8.61 -9.53 11.78
CA ILE A 26 -9.45 -8.52 11.12
C ILE A 26 -9.96 -7.49 12.12
N LEU A 27 -10.48 -7.93 13.26
CA LEU A 27 -10.92 -7.01 14.32
C LEU A 27 -9.78 -6.13 14.83
N LYS A 28 -8.56 -6.67 14.94
CA LYS A 28 -7.37 -5.89 15.30
C LYS A 28 -7.04 -4.86 14.23
N GLU A 29 -7.06 -5.22 12.96
CA GLU A 29 -6.78 -4.30 11.86
C GLU A 29 -7.85 -3.22 11.72
N ASP A 30 -9.13 -3.54 11.86
CA ASP A 30 -10.20 -2.54 11.84
C ASP A 30 -10.08 -1.59 13.03
N ALA A 31 -9.79 -2.10 14.22
CA ALA A 31 -9.55 -1.26 15.39
C ALA A 31 -8.31 -0.37 15.22
N ARG A 32 -7.23 -0.91 14.64
CA ARG A 32 -6.02 -0.16 14.30
C ARG A 32 -6.34 0.92 13.28
N PHE A 33 -7.10 0.61 12.24
CA PHE A 33 -7.50 1.54 11.20
C PHE A 33 -8.39 2.68 11.75
N LEU A 34 -9.32 2.35 12.65
CA LEU A 34 -10.17 3.34 13.33
C LEU A 34 -9.38 4.26 14.26
N ARG A 35 -8.28 3.78 14.85
CA ARG A 35 -7.40 4.54 15.77
C ARG A 35 -6.22 5.20 15.07
N ALA A 36 -5.87 4.79 13.86
CA ALA A 36 -4.67 5.24 13.17
C ALA A 36 -4.77 6.70 12.72
N LYS A 37 -3.70 7.46 13.00
CA LYS A 37 -3.53 8.85 12.54
C LYS A 37 -2.85 8.95 11.17
N ARG A 38 -2.29 7.85 10.67
CA ARG A 38 -1.67 7.70 9.33
C ARG A 38 -1.94 6.31 8.77
N ILE A 39 -2.04 6.21 7.45
CA ILE A 39 -2.19 4.95 6.74
C ILE A 39 -0.78 4.45 6.40
N ASP A 40 -0.33 3.40 7.08
CA ASP A 40 0.89 2.70 6.69
C ASP A 40 0.54 1.52 5.79
N SER A 41 0.69 1.74 4.49
CA SER A 41 0.38 0.77 3.44
C SER A 41 1.19 -0.53 3.57
N ALA A 42 2.38 -0.51 4.19
CA ALA A 42 3.20 -1.70 4.39
C ALA A 42 2.57 -2.64 5.43
N SER A 43 2.15 -2.11 6.57
CA SER A 43 1.46 -2.88 7.62
C SER A 43 0.12 -3.47 7.15
N LEU A 44 -0.64 -2.72 6.35
CA LEU A 44 -1.90 -3.20 5.79
C LEU A 44 -1.71 -4.37 4.82
N LEU A 45 -0.63 -4.35 4.04
CA LEU A 45 -0.32 -5.41 3.09
C LEU A 45 0.10 -6.70 3.81
N GLU A 46 0.83 -6.59 4.91
CA GLU A 46 1.23 -7.74 5.73
C GLU A 46 0.01 -8.42 6.36
N SER A 47 -0.87 -7.65 6.99
CA SER A 47 -2.08 -8.21 7.59
C SER A 47 -3.04 -8.79 6.55
N ALA A 48 -3.12 -8.19 5.36
CA ALA A 48 -3.91 -8.75 4.27
C ALA A 48 -3.36 -10.09 3.74
N LYS A 49 -2.02 -10.24 3.67
CA LYS A 49 -1.41 -11.54 3.35
C LYS A 49 -1.75 -12.60 4.41
N LEU A 50 -1.72 -12.22 5.68
CA LEU A 50 -2.09 -13.09 6.79
C LEU A 50 -3.56 -13.52 6.69
N VAL A 51 -4.47 -12.58 6.49
CA VAL A 51 -5.91 -12.87 6.29
C VAL A 51 -6.14 -13.76 5.06
N LYS A 52 -5.44 -13.52 3.96
CA LYS A 52 -5.48 -14.39 2.76
C LYS A 52 -5.01 -15.81 3.07
N LEU A 53 -3.92 -15.96 3.83
CA LEU A 53 -3.41 -17.27 4.23
C LEU A 53 -4.41 -18.02 5.12
N LEU A 54 -5.02 -17.32 6.09
CA LEU A 54 -6.05 -17.92 6.94
C LEU A 54 -7.32 -18.26 6.17
N LEU A 55 -7.69 -17.46 5.17
CA LEU A 55 -8.80 -17.79 4.26
C LEU A 55 -8.49 -19.03 3.42
N LEU A 56 -7.25 -19.18 2.96
CA LEU A 56 -6.81 -20.40 2.28
C LEU A 56 -6.85 -21.61 3.22
N ALA A 57 -6.44 -21.45 4.48
CA ALA A 57 -6.54 -22.51 5.49
C ALA A 57 -8.00 -22.90 5.77
N LEU A 58 -8.93 -21.93 5.79
CA LEU A 58 -10.36 -22.17 5.91
C LEU A 58 -10.93 -22.97 4.73
N TRP A 59 -10.50 -22.67 3.51
CA TRP A 59 -10.84 -23.45 2.32
C TRP A 59 -10.25 -24.86 2.36
N ALA A 60 -8.96 -24.97 2.71
CA ALA A 60 -8.22 -26.23 2.79
C ALA A 60 -8.80 -27.18 3.85
N THR A 61 -9.32 -26.65 4.95
CA THR A 61 -10.02 -27.45 5.99
C THR A 61 -11.50 -27.63 5.69
N GLY A 62 -12.14 -26.64 5.05
CA GLY A 62 -13.57 -26.62 4.76
C GLY A 62 -14.00 -27.55 3.62
N ILE A 63 -13.28 -27.60 2.50
CA ILE A 63 -13.63 -28.48 1.38
C ILE A 63 -13.61 -29.95 1.79
N PRO A 64 -12.55 -30.48 2.44
CA PRO A 64 -12.54 -31.85 2.88
C PRO A 64 -13.67 -32.16 3.87
N MET A 65 -14.00 -31.22 4.76
CA MET A 65 -15.12 -31.39 5.70
C MET A 65 -16.46 -31.50 4.97
N VAL A 66 -16.72 -30.64 3.97
CA VAL A 66 -17.95 -30.71 3.15
C VAL A 66 -17.99 -32.01 2.34
N LEU A 67 -16.86 -32.41 1.74
CA LEU A 67 -16.75 -33.65 0.97
C LEU A 67 -16.98 -34.89 1.85
N MET A 68 -16.53 -34.87 3.10
CA MET A 68 -16.78 -35.94 4.08
C MET A 68 -18.22 -35.98 4.63
N ASP A 69 -18.97 -34.87 4.53
CA ASP A 69 -20.34 -34.74 5.06
C ASP A 69 -21.43 -34.95 4.00
N VAL A 70 -21.10 -34.69 2.74
CA VAL A 70 -22.04 -34.68 1.61
C VAL A 70 -21.57 -35.61 0.48
N GLY A 71 -20.28 -35.94 0.40
CA GLY A 71 -19.72 -36.68 -0.72
C GLY A 71 -19.78 -35.85 -2.01
N THR A 72 -19.98 -36.54 -3.14
CA THR A 72 -20.16 -35.92 -4.46
C THR A 72 -21.64 -35.63 -4.78
N ASP A 73 -22.54 -35.79 -3.82
CA ASP A 73 -23.98 -35.68 -4.04
C ASP A 73 -24.46 -34.22 -3.86
N VAL A 74 -24.50 -33.50 -4.97
CA VAL A 74 -24.91 -32.08 -5.01
C VAL A 74 -26.35 -31.90 -4.50
N SER A 75 -27.22 -32.91 -4.65
CA SER A 75 -28.59 -32.89 -4.18
C SER A 75 -28.67 -32.80 -2.65
N LEU A 76 -27.78 -33.54 -1.96
CA LEU A 76 -27.65 -33.53 -0.52
C LEU A 76 -26.99 -32.24 0.00
N LEU A 77 -26.19 -31.57 -0.84
CA LEU A 77 -25.68 -30.24 -0.54
C LEU A 77 -26.82 -29.22 -0.52
N LEU A 78 -27.70 -29.28 -1.52
CA LEU A 78 -28.83 -28.36 -1.69
C LEU A 78 -29.90 -28.52 -0.60
N SER A 79 -30.02 -29.71 0.00
CA SER A 79 -30.93 -29.94 1.12
C SER A 79 -30.43 -29.43 2.47
N LYS A 80 -29.17 -28.97 2.57
CA LYS A 80 -28.56 -28.44 3.80
C LYS A 80 -28.39 -26.91 3.72
N PRO A 81 -29.45 -26.12 3.99
CA PRO A 81 -29.44 -24.65 3.80
C PRO A 81 -28.32 -23.95 4.58
N LYS A 82 -28.01 -24.43 5.79
CA LYS A 82 -26.90 -23.91 6.60
C LYS A 82 -25.54 -24.05 5.92
N LEU A 83 -25.29 -25.15 5.24
CA LEU A 83 -24.02 -25.42 4.57
C LEU A 83 -23.87 -24.52 3.34
N ILE A 84 -24.94 -24.36 2.56
CA ILE A 84 -25.00 -23.43 1.43
C ILE A 84 -24.74 -21.99 1.89
N ALA A 85 -25.41 -21.54 2.95
CA ALA A 85 -25.20 -20.19 3.49
C ALA A 85 -23.73 -19.95 3.87
N LYS A 86 -23.08 -20.94 4.51
CA LYS A 86 -21.65 -20.85 4.84
C LYS A 86 -20.78 -20.74 3.58
N LEU A 87 -21.06 -21.52 2.54
CA LEU A 87 -20.34 -21.46 1.26
C LEU A 87 -20.52 -20.11 0.56
N ILE A 88 -21.74 -19.56 0.55
CA ILE A 88 -22.03 -18.23 -0.01
C ILE A 88 -21.18 -17.17 0.70
N VAL A 89 -21.19 -17.15 2.03
CA VAL A 89 -20.43 -16.17 2.82
C VAL A 89 -18.94 -16.28 2.55
N VAL A 90 -18.39 -17.50 2.51
CA VAL A 90 -16.96 -17.72 2.21
C VAL A 90 -16.60 -17.34 0.77
N ALA A 91 -17.50 -17.59 -0.20
CA ALA A 91 -17.32 -17.16 -1.59
C ALA A 91 -17.29 -15.63 -1.70
N ILE A 92 -18.21 -14.93 -1.01
CA ILE A 92 -18.22 -13.46 -0.95
C ILE A 92 -16.93 -12.95 -0.29
N LEU A 93 -16.45 -13.60 0.78
CA LEU A 93 -15.16 -13.27 1.42
C LEU A 93 -14.00 -13.35 0.43
N THR A 94 -13.99 -14.42 -0.36
CA THR A 94 -12.94 -14.70 -1.33
C THR A 94 -12.95 -13.65 -2.44
N LEU A 95 -14.14 -13.35 -2.98
CA LEU A 95 -14.32 -12.30 -3.97
C LEU A 95 -13.91 -10.93 -3.41
N ASN A 96 -14.33 -10.59 -2.19
CA ASN A 96 -13.95 -9.34 -1.53
C ASN A 96 -12.43 -9.24 -1.34
N GLY A 97 -11.76 -10.32 -0.94
CA GLY A 97 -10.30 -10.38 -0.82
C GLY A 97 -9.58 -10.12 -2.15
N ILE A 98 -10.12 -10.65 -3.26
CA ILE A 98 -9.62 -10.37 -4.61
C ILE A 98 -9.79 -8.89 -4.95
N LEU A 99 -10.99 -8.31 -4.73
CA LEU A 99 -11.22 -6.88 -4.96
C LEU A 99 -10.29 -5.99 -4.14
N LEU A 100 -10.00 -6.37 -2.90
CA LEU A 100 -9.11 -5.60 -2.02
C LEU A 100 -7.67 -5.57 -2.56
N HIS A 101 -7.20 -6.70 -3.09
CA HIS A 101 -5.89 -6.77 -3.75
C HIS A 101 -5.83 -6.03 -5.09
N LEU A 102 -6.89 -6.11 -5.90
CA LEU A 102 -6.92 -5.53 -7.24
C LEU A 102 -7.26 -4.03 -7.25
N VAL A 103 -7.99 -3.54 -6.26
CA VAL A 103 -8.52 -2.16 -6.25
C VAL A 103 -7.99 -1.38 -5.06
N ALA A 104 -8.17 -1.86 -3.82
CA ALA A 104 -7.85 -1.07 -2.64
C ALA A 104 -6.33 -0.81 -2.51
N PHE A 105 -5.49 -1.83 -2.67
CA PHE A 105 -4.04 -1.65 -2.58
C PHE A 105 -3.44 -0.75 -3.66
N PRO A 106 -3.75 -0.89 -4.96
CA PRO A 106 -3.21 0.04 -5.95
C PRO A 106 -3.72 1.47 -5.72
N MET A 107 -4.96 1.65 -5.25
CA MET A 107 -5.50 2.99 -4.93
C MET A 107 -4.86 3.64 -3.70
N LEU A 108 -4.38 2.84 -2.74
CA LEU A 108 -3.66 3.32 -1.54
C LEU A 108 -2.15 3.50 -1.79
N ALA A 109 -1.58 2.73 -2.72
CA ALA A 109 -0.16 2.82 -3.09
C ALA A 109 0.12 3.95 -4.09
N GLN A 110 -0.85 4.30 -4.94
CA GLN A 110 -0.72 5.40 -5.90
C GLN A 110 -1.36 6.68 -5.37
N LYS A 111 -0.88 7.86 -5.79
CA LYS A 111 -1.46 9.17 -5.42
C LYS A 111 -2.91 9.23 -5.95
N PRO A 112 -3.94 9.11 -5.10
CA PRO A 112 -5.30 9.00 -5.61
C PRO A 112 -5.75 10.36 -6.14
N LYS A 113 -6.13 10.43 -7.43
CA LYS A 113 -6.69 11.65 -8.05
C LYS A 113 -7.94 12.16 -7.31
N ASN A 114 -8.65 11.29 -6.59
CA ASN A 114 -9.84 11.59 -5.81
C ASN A 114 -9.83 10.84 -4.47
N ALA A 115 -9.30 11.48 -3.42
CA ALA A 115 -9.18 10.90 -2.08
C ALA A 115 -10.53 10.44 -1.48
N ALA A 116 -11.61 11.16 -1.74
CA ALA A 116 -12.95 10.80 -1.27
C ALA A 116 -13.47 9.49 -1.90
N ARG A 117 -13.17 9.25 -3.19
CA ARG A 117 -13.58 8.02 -3.89
C ARG A 117 -12.77 6.81 -3.41
N ALA A 118 -11.46 6.98 -3.25
CA ALA A 118 -10.58 5.95 -2.69
C ALA A 118 -11.00 5.57 -1.26
N ALA A 119 -11.31 6.59 -0.43
CA ALA A 119 -11.83 6.39 0.92
C ALA A 119 -13.16 5.63 0.94
N THR A 120 -14.09 5.98 0.05
CA THR A 120 -15.41 5.34 0.01
C THR A 120 -15.28 3.87 -0.40
N ILE A 121 -14.49 3.56 -1.43
CA ILE A 121 -14.27 2.18 -1.89
C ILE A 121 -13.59 1.34 -0.81
N ALA A 122 -12.52 1.85 -0.18
CA ALA A 122 -11.83 1.15 0.89
C ALA A 122 -12.74 0.91 2.11
N ALA A 123 -13.55 1.90 2.50
CA ALA A 123 -14.52 1.77 3.59
C ALA A 123 -15.61 0.73 3.28
N MET A 124 -16.12 0.70 2.04
CA MET A 124 -17.12 -0.29 1.60
C MET A 124 -16.54 -1.71 1.58
N LEU A 125 -15.35 -1.91 1.03
CA LEU A 125 -14.67 -3.22 1.00
C LEU A 125 -14.34 -3.72 2.41
N GLY A 126 -13.94 -2.81 3.31
CA GLY A 126 -13.77 -3.11 4.73
C GLY A 126 -15.09 -3.54 5.39
N ALA A 127 -16.16 -2.79 5.17
CA ALA A 127 -17.49 -3.12 5.71
C ALA A 127 -18.01 -4.49 5.25
N ILE A 128 -17.88 -4.79 3.95
CA ILE A 128 -18.25 -6.08 3.38
C ILE A 128 -17.45 -7.21 4.05
N SER A 129 -16.16 -6.99 4.29
CA SER A 129 -15.31 -7.94 5.00
C SER A 129 -15.85 -8.21 6.40
N VAL A 130 -15.99 -7.16 7.22
CA VAL A 130 -16.44 -7.27 8.62
C VAL A 130 -17.80 -7.94 8.73
N ALA A 131 -18.76 -7.51 7.91
CA ALA A 131 -20.10 -8.10 7.88
C ALA A 131 -20.06 -9.59 7.57
N SER A 132 -19.23 -9.99 6.62
CA SER A 132 -19.12 -11.39 6.20
C SER A 132 -18.39 -12.25 7.24
N TRP A 133 -17.41 -11.71 7.95
CA TRP A 133 -16.76 -12.40 9.08
C TRP A 133 -17.68 -12.57 10.28
N LEU A 134 -18.43 -11.53 10.64
CA LEU A 134 -19.48 -11.59 11.67
C LEU A 134 -20.59 -12.56 11.29
N CYS A 135 -21.03 -12.55 10.04
CA CYS A 135 -22.04 -13.50 9.59
C CYS A 135 -21.49 -14.94 9.62
N ALA A 136 -20.24 -15.16 9.23
CA ALA A 136 -19.61 -16.48 9.32
C ALA A 136 -19.54 -16.98 10.79
N SER A 137 -19.27 -16.10 11.76
CA SER A 137 -19.25 -16.48 13.18
C SER A 137 -20.65 -16.80 13.69
N LEU A 138 -21.66 -16.01 13.32
CA LEU A 138 -23.07 -16.26 13.63
C LEU A 138 -23.55 -17.59 13.03
N LEU A 139 -23.22 -17.86 11.76
CA LEU A 139 -23.52 -19.13 11.10
C LEU A 139 -22.83 -20.31 11.80
N GLY A 140 -21.60 -20.12 12.28
CA GLY A 140 -20.89 -21.10 13.11
C GLY A 140 -21.63 -21.41 14.42
N ALA A 141 -22.10 -20.38 15.12
CA ALA A 141 -22.80 -20.49 16.40
C ALA A 141 -24.28 -20.90 16.30
N SER A 142 -24.87 -20.86 15.10
CA SER A 142 -26.31 -21.07 14.84
C SER A 142 -26.85 -22.50 15.09
N ARG A 143 -26.18 -23.36 15.87
CA ARG A 143 -26.62 -24.76 16.07
C ARG A 143 -28.07 -24.86 16.58
N ILE A 144 -28.48 -23.94 17.46
CA ILE A 144 -29.83 -23.91 18.06
C ILE A 144 -30.88 -23.40 17.05
N VAL A 145 -30.50 -22.43 16.23
CA VAL A 145 -31.41 -21.72 15.33
C VAL A 145 -31.55 -22.44 13.97
N ALA A 146 -30.55 -23.22 13.59
CA ALA A 146 -30.47 -23.92 12.31
C ALA A 146 -31.66 -24.81 11.94
N PRO A 147 -32.33 -25.53 12.85
CA PRO A 147 -33.50 -26.34 12.51
C PRO A 147 -34.72 -25.51 12.10
N TYR A 148 -34.79 -24.24 12.51
CA TYR A 148 -35.94 -23.38 12.31
C TYR A 148 -35.79 -22.43 11.13
N PHE A 149 -34.59 -22.32 10.56
CA PHE A 149 -34.24 -21.30 9.57
C PHE A 149 -34.11 -21.90 8.17
N SER A 150 -34.76 -21.25 7.21
CA SER A 150 -34.57 -21.48 5.78
C SER A 150 -33.26 -20.84 5.30
N LEU A 151 -32.81 -21.19 4.09
CA LEU A 151 -31.75 -20.48 3.39
C LEU A 151 -32.06 -18.98 3.29
N TYR A 152 -33.33 -18.62 3.07
CA TYR A 152 -33.77 -17.23 2.99
C TYR A 152 -33.48 -16.45 4.27
N ASP A 153 -33.70 -17.05 5.44
CA ASP A 153 -33.48 -16.41 6.74
C ASP A 153 -31.99 -16.15 7.00
N PHE A 154 -31.13 -17.08 6.56
CA PHE A 154 -29.68 -16.88 6.64
C PHE A 154 -29.20 -15.76 5.71
N VAL A 155 -29.73 -15.70 4.49
CA VAL A 155 -29.37 -14.67 3.52
C VAL A 155 -29.91 -13.31 3.95
N SER A 156 -31.14 -13.24 4.47
CA SER A 156 -31.72 -11.99 4.95
C SER A 156 -30.97 -11.45 6.17
N ALA A 157 -30.57 -12.32 7.11
CA ALA A 157 -29.72 -11.95 8.23
C ALA A 157 -28.35 -11.43 7.74
N TYR A 158 -27.74 -12.09 6.74
CA TYR A 158 -26.52 -11.60 6.12
C TYR A 158 -26.69 -10.20 5.52
N LEU A 159 -27.75 -9.98 4.73
CA LEU A 159 -28.03 -8.70 4.10
C LEU A 159 -28.29 -7.60 5.14
N LEU A 160 -28.95 -7.91 6.25
CA LEU A 160 -29.17 -6.97 7.35
C LEU A 160 -27.85 -6.55 8.00
N VAL A 161 -26.99 -7.50 8.35
CA VAL A 161 -25.67 -7.22 8.92
C VAL A 161 -24.81 -6.42 7.94
N LEU A 162 -24.88 -6.76 6.65
CA LEU A 162 -24.16 -6.05 5.59
C LEU A 162 -24.66 -4.60 5.44
N ALA A 163 -25.97 -4.39 5.42
CA ALA A 163 -26.56 -3.05 5.33
C ALA A 163 -26.16 -2.17 6.52
N MET A 164 -26.19 -2.72 7.75
CA MET A 164 -25.73 -2.01 8.94
C MET A 164 -24.24 -1.65 8.86
N ALA A 165 -23.39 -2.61 8.45
CA ALA A 165 -21.96 -2.37 8.29
C ALA A 165 -21.67 -1.28 7.24
N LEU A 166 -22.36 -1.31 6.10
CA LEU A 166 -22.23 -0.30 5.05
C LEU A 166 -22.70 1.08 5.52
N ALA A 167 -23.82 1.15 6.25
CA ALA A 167 -24.31 2.40 6.82
C ALA A 167 -23.28 3.00 7.78
N ILE A 168 -22.72 2.20 8.69
CA ILE A 168 -21.66 2.63 9.62
C ILE A 168 -20.42 3.10 8.84
N ALA A 169 -20.01 2.37 7.81
CA ALA A 169 -18.83 2.71 7.02
C ALA A 169 -18.99 4.03 6.25
N ILE A 170 -20.16 4.29 5.67
CA ILE A 170 -20.44 5.52 4.94
C ILE A 170 -20.57 6.71 5.89
N LEU A 171 -21.26 6.54 7.02
CA LEU A 171 -21.53 7.63 7.96
C LEU A 171 -20.32 8.02 8.81
N ILE A 172 -19.50 7.04 9.23
CA ILE A 172 -18.41 7.26 10.20
C ILE A 172 -17.04 7.14 9.54
N VAL A 173 -16.79 6.05 8.81
CA VAL A 173 -15.45 5.68 8.34
C VAL A 173 -15.00 6.54 7.16
N ARG A 174 -15.89 6.82 6.20
CA ARG A 174 -15.60 7.65 5.02
C ARG A 174 -14.98 8.99 5.40
N GLY A 175 -15.60 9.71 6.34
CA GLY A 175 -15.16 11.04 6.75
C GLY A 175 -13.84 11.05 7.51
N ARG A 176 -13.47 9.95 8.18
CA ARG A 176 -12.13 9.79 8.77
C ARG A 176 -11.09 9.49 7.70
N LEU A 177 -11.40 8.57 6.79
CA LEU A 177 -10.45 8.12 5.79
C LEU A 177 -10.10 9.20 4.77
N GLU A 178 -11.05 10.04 4.39
CA GLU A 178 -10.79 11.21 3.55
C GLU A 178 -9.81 12.19 4.22
N ARG A 179 -9.96 12.44 5.53
CA ARG A 179 -9.04 13.30 6.29
C ARG A 179 -7.64 12.72 6.38
N LEU A 180 -7.53 11.40 6.58
CA LEU A 180 -6.24 10.71 6.63
C LEU A 180 -5.50 10.77 5.29
N LEU A 181 -6.20 10.52 4.18
CA LEU A 181 -5.61 10.60 2.83
C LEU A 181 -5.18 12.03 2.48
N LYS A 182 -5.97 13.05 2.84
CA LYS A 182 -5.61 14.46 2.66
C LYS A 182 -4.39 14.88 3.49
N SER A 183 -4.32 14.45 4.76
CA SER A 183 -3.18 14.74 5.64
C SER A 183 -1.87 14.15 5.11
N SER A 184 -1.91 12.90 4.62
CA SER A 184 -0.74 12.22 4.08
C SER A 184 -0.24 12.87 2.78
N TYR A 185 -1.16 13.38 1.96
CA TYR A 185 -0.83 14.16 0.77
C TYR A 185 -0.12 15.48 1.11
N ASN A 186 -0.70 16.28 2.02
CA ASN A 186 -0.17 17.59 2.37
C ASN A 186 1.26 17.52 2.91
N GLU A 187 1.56 16.54 3.77
CA GLU A 187 2.93 16.39 4.30
C GLU A 187 3.93 15.98 3.23
N THR A 188 3.54 15.13 2.28
CA THR A 188 4.44 14.70 1.20
C THR A 188 4.73 15.85 0.24
N SER A 189 3.72 16.70 -0.06
CA SER A 189 3.94 17.93 -0.83
C SER A 189 4.80 18.96 -0.10
N THR A 190 4.58 19.14 1.21
CA THR A 190 5.37 20.07 2.02
C THR A 190 6.82 19.58 2.13
N SER A 191 7.06 18.29 2.38
CA SER A 191 8.41 17.74 2.48
C SER A 191 9.16 17.78 1.14
N ALA A 192 8.48 17.54 0.01
CA ALA A 192 9.09 17.66 -1.32
C ALA A 192 9.42 19.13 -1.66
N GLY A 193 8.52 20.07 -1.35
CA GLY A 193 8.76 21.51 -1.53
C GLY A 193 9.86 22.05 -0.62
N GLN A 194 9.89 21.61 0.65
CA GLN A 194 10.92 21.95 1.61
C GLN A 194 12.30 21.46 1.16
N GLY A 195 12.38 20.22 0.67
CA GLY A 195 13.63 19.64 0.14
C GLY A 195 14.15 20.42 -1.07
N TYR A 196 13.25 20.79 -2.00
CA TYR A 196 13.61 21.61 -3.15
C TYR A 196 14.12 23.00 -2.74
N ASN A 197 13.40 23.67 -1.84
CA ASN A 197 13.81 24.98 -1.31
C ASN A 197 15.16 24.91 -0.56
N LEU A 198 15.43 23.81 0.16
CA LEU A 198 16.70 23.61 0.84
C LEU A 198 17.84 23.40 -0.16
N SER A 199 17.63 22.60 -1.21
CA SER A 199 18.61 22.42 -2.28
C SER A 199 18.89 23.72 -3.03
N VAL A 200 17.87 24.52 -3.33
CA VAL A 200 18.04 25.84 -3.95
C VAL A 200 18.76 26.80 -3.02
N ALA A 201 18.40 26.86 -1.74
CA ALA A 201 19.08 27.71 -0.77
C ALA A 201 20.55 27.34 -0.57
N ILE A 202 20.88 26.04 -0.57
CA ILE A 202 22.27 25.56 -0.53
C ILE A 202 23.01 26.00 -1.81
N LEU A 203 22.38 25.86 -2.99
CA LEU A 203 22.99 26.27 -4.25
C LEU A 203 23.24 27.79 -4.30
N GLU A 204 22.28 28.59 -3.84
CA GLU A 204 22.42 30.05 -3.74
C GLU A 204 23.51 30.45 -2.75
N ALA A 205 23.61 29.78 -1.61
CA ALA A 205 24.67 30.01 -0.63
C ALA A 205 26.07 29.67 -1.19
N GLU A 206 26.19 28.61 -1.98
CA GLU A 206 27.42 28.21 -2.65
C GLU A 206 27.84 29.25 -3.71
N ILE A 207 26.89 29.71 -4.53
CA ILE A 207 27.13 30.76 -5.55
C ILE A 207 27.55 32.07 -4.88
N ALA A 208 26.90 32.47 -3.79
CA ALA A 208 27.26 33.66 -3.04
C ALA A 208 28.67 33.57 -2.45
N ARG A 209 29.05 32.39 -1.91
CA ARG A 209 30.42 32.13 -1.45
C ARG A 209 31.46 32.27 -2.56
N LEU A 210 31.18 31.69 -3.73
CA LEU A 210 32.08 31.77 -4.88
C LEU A 210 32.26 33.23 -5.35
N ALA A 211 31.18 33.99 -5.45
CA ALA A 211 31.22 35.41 -5.82
C ALA A 211 32.06 36.24 -4.82
N LEU A 212 31.90 35.99 -3.51
CA LEU A 212 32.67 36.68 -2.48
C LEU A 212 34.16 36.35 -2.57
N SER A 213 34.50 35.09 -2.86
CA SER A 213 35.88 34.64 -3.02
C SER A 213 36.58 35.29 -4.22
N ASP A 214 35.86 35.51 -5.32
CA ASP A 214 36.42 36.13 -6.52
C ASP A 214 36.67 37.64 -6.30
N ILE A 215 35.75 38.32 -5.61
CA ILE A 215 35.92 39.72 -5.21
C ILE A 215 37.16 39.88 -4.32
N GLN A 216 37.35 39.00 -3.33
CA GLN A 216 38.53 39.05 -2.46
C GLN A 216 39.83 38.80 -3.23
N ARG A 217 39.84 37.86 -4.18
CA ARG A 217 41.01 37.61 -5.06
C ARG A 217 41.36 38.85 -5.88
N ARG A 218 40.35 39.52 -6.48
CA ARG A 218 40.54 40.76 -7.26
C ARG A 218 41.06 41.93 -6.41
N LEU A 219 40.55 42.08 -5.20
CA LEU A 219 41.04 43.11 -4.27
C LEU A 219 42.48 42.84 -3.83
N ARG A 220 42.84 41.58 -3.60
CA ARG A 220 44.21 41.18 -3.25
C ARG A 220 45.19 41.46 -4.40
N THR A 221 44.83 41.11 -5.63
CA THR A 221 45.64 41.38 -6.82
C THR A 221 45.81 42.88 -7.07
N LYS A 222 44.74 43.68 -6.93
CA LYS A 222 44.84 45.15 -7.03
C LYS A 222 45.75 45.75 -5.96
N ARG A 223 45.67 45.26 -4.71
CA ARG A 223 46.53 45.73 -3.62
C ARG A 223 48.00 45.41 -3.88
N VAL A 224 48.30 44.20 -4.35
CA VAL A 224 49.68 43.80 -4.71
C VAL A 224 50.21 44.63 -5.89
N ALA A 225 49.40 44.88 -6.91
CA ALA A 225 49.78 45.72 -8.06
C ALA A 225 50.04 47.18 -7.65
N GLN A 226 49.29 47.72 -6.69
CA GLN A 226 49.53 49.07 -6.15
C GLN A 226 50.75 49.14 -5.23
N GLN A 227 51.10 48.06 -4.55
CA GLN A 227 52.24 48.00 -3.62
C GLN A 227 53.58 47.77 -4.33
N PHE A 228 53.58 47.29 -5.59
CA PHE A 228 54.77 47.11 -6.41
C PHE A 228 54.60 47.72 -7.82
N PRO A 229 54.53 49.05 -7.96
CA PRO A 229 54.33 49.71 -9.25
C PRO A 229 55.51 49.56 -10.24
N GLY A 230 56.67 49.05 -9.79
CA GLY A 230 57.89 48.92 -10.60
C GLY A 230 58.03 47.63 -11.42
N LEU A 231 57.24 46.58 -11.16
CA LEU A 231 57.42 45.27 -11.80
C LEU A 231 56.63 45.07 -13.11
N ALA A 232 55.69 45.97 -13.43
CA ALA A 232 54.87 45.86 -14.64
C ALA A 232 55.51 46.49 -15.89
N ARG A 233 56.69 47.12 -15.77
CA ARG A 233 57.32 47.88 -16.87
C ARG A 233 58.37 47.10 -17.66
N GLU A 234 58.64 45.84 -17.33
CA GLU A 234 59.84 45.13 -17.82
C GLU A 234 59.57 43.91 -18.72
N THR A 235 58.38 43.80 -19.31
CA THR A 235 58.12 42.78 -20.35
C THR A 235 57.68 43.41 -21.66
N SER A 236 58.47 44.35 -22.17
CA SER A 236 58.45 44.75 -23.58
C SER A 236 59.88 44.72 -24.13
N SER A 237 60.44 43.52 -24.29
CA SER A 237 61.64 43.32 -25.09
C SER A 237 61.48 42.08 -25.98
N THR A 238 61.33 42.39 -27.25
CA THR A 238 61.29 41.55 -28.45
C THR A 238 62.36 40.45 -28.49
N PRO A 239 62.06 39.29 -29.10
CA PRO A 239 63.08 38.55 -29.83
C PRO A 239 62.69 38.29 -31.29
N ARG A 240 63.42 38.98 -32.17
CA ARG A 240 64.16 38.44 -33.34
C ARG A 240 63.40 37.56 -34.36
N GLN A 241 63.08 38.16 -35.51
CA GLN A 241 62.97 37.49 -36.80
C GLN A 241 64.27 36.74 -37.18
N ARG A 242 64.15 35.46 -37.56
CA ARG A 242 64.95 34.80 -38.60
C ARG A 242 64.18 33.57 -39.13
N THR A 243 63.69 33.68 -40.37
CA THR A 243 63.80 32.74 -41.52
C THR A 243 64.06 31.25 -41.22
N ALA A 244 63.52 30.25 -41.92
CA ALA A 244 62.70 30.14 -43.12
C ALA A 244 62.38 28.64 -43.36
N GLY A 245 61.26 28.36 -44.06
CA GLY A 245 61.02 27.12 -44.83
C GLY A 245 60.82 25.83 -44.03
N ALA A 246 60.18 24.78 -44.52
CA ALA A 246 59.36 24.54 -45.69
C ALA A 246 58.78 23.11 -45.51
N LEU A 247 57.63 22.84 -46.15
CA LEU A 247 57.18 21.54 -46.68
C LEU A 247 56.51 20.49 -45.77
N SER A 248 55.26 20.21 -46.17
CA SER A 248 54.55 18.91 -46.28
C SER A 248 54.29 18.13 -44.99
N GLY A 249 53.17 17.44 -44.78
CA GLY A 249 52.01 17.06 -45.58
C GLY A 249 51.18 16.03 -44.79
N GLY A 250 49.95 15.74 -45.23
CA GLY A 250 49.12 14.61 -44.77
C GLY A 250 48.27 14.89 -43.52
N ALA A 251 46.97 15.16 -43.60
CA ALA A 251 45.84 14.30 -44.02
C ALA A 251 45.57 13.09 -43.10
N ALA A 252 44.46 13.14 -42.34
CA ALA A 252 43.56 12.04 -41.93
C ALA A 252 42.76 12.47 -40.66
N ARG A 253 41.42 12.65 -40.73
CA ARG A 253 40.35 11.66 -40.43
C ARG A 253 40.22 11.36 -38.92
N TRP A 254 39.07 11.37 -38.25
CA TRP A 254 37.66 11.29 -38.64
C TRP A 254 36.76 12.02 -37.62
N ARG A 255 35.56 12.33 -38.11
CA ARG A 255 34.36 12.77 -37.40
C ARG A 255 33.48 11.53 -37.09
N VAL A 256 32.55 11.72 -36.15
CA VAL A 256 31.42 10.87 -35.71
C VAL A 256 31.70 10.02 -34.47
#